data_AF-A0A4U0V2I7-F1
#
_entry.id   AF-A0A4U0V2I7-F1
#
_cell.length_a   1.000
_cell.length_b   1.000
_cell.length_c   1.000
_cell.angle_alpha   90.00
_cell.angle_beta   90.00
_cell.angle_gamma   90.00
#
_symmetry.space_group_name_H-M   'P 1'
#
loop_
_entity.id
_entity.type
_entity.pdbx_description
1 polymer ?
#
loop_
_entity_poly.entity_id
_entity_poly.type
_entity_poly.pdbx_seq_one_letter_code
_entity_poly.pdbx_strand_id
1 'polypeptide(L)'
;MASLTFAAGLQIESEKDSLTTPKKALTNGKGPTVAELDEIELPDYGYFNNTNNKRQRNSTDISPDGPTTPTPAVTGYQTPKTPGELEAVTPPTPRHNQTQHVAGIVPSWSYPTMNKWRVLCACLIYLGNGMNDSAPGALIPYMEAYYHIGYAIVSLIWVSNAVGFILAAFCTEILAQRIGRARALMTSEVIMVSGFVITACAPPFPGVVVAYFLVGFGYALNLALNNVFCANLANSTVILGAAHGSYGIGGILGPIVATSLVSAGVLWSRFFVIMIGIRVVCFFFAGWSFWNYEKEGVSQFANSLQQLASRQAASDLGEPTKLQLLRRALKNKTTIIGALFIFAYQGAEVSESGWFISYLLEYRNGSPAKVGYVTSGFWAGITVGRFTLTHLAHRVGEKRFVYAMGAGVIVFQILSWQIPDVIGDSGKSTFSRYPCMEFC
;
A
#
# COMPACT_ATOMS: atom_id res chain seq x y z
N MET A 1 -44.36 -29.19 15.03
CA MET A 1 -43.68 -30.41 14.59
C MET A 1 -42.19 -30.18 14.69
N ALA A 2 -41.53 -31.02 15.49
CA ALA A 2 -40.08 -31.28 15.59
C ALA A 2 -39.13 -30.10 15.87
N SER A 3 -38.96 -29.82 17.17
CA SER A 3 -37.66 -29.52 17.79
C SER A 3 -36.71 -30.71 17.65
N LEU A 4 -35.39 -30.47 17.62
CA LEU A 4 -34.40 -31.40 18.17
C LEU A 4 -33.12 -30.64 18.55
N THR A 5 -33.09 -30.27 19.82
CA THR A 5 -31.92 -29.97 20.63
C THR A 5 -31.24 -31.29 21.04
N PHE A 6 -29.92 -31.34 21.12
CA PHE A 6 -29.21 -32.38 21.88
C PHE A 6 -28.23 -31.72 22.86
N ALA A 7 -28.59 -31.78 24.15
CA ALA A 7 -27.71 -31.60 25.32
C ALA A 7 -26.78 -32.84 25.43
N ALA A 8 -25.66 -32.90 26.16
CA ALA A 8 -25.31 -32.48 27.52
C ALA A 8 -23.76 -32.67 27.68
N GLY A 9 -23.03 -32.18 28.68
CA GLY A 9 -23.36 -31.42 29.89
C GLY A 9 -22.11 -31.37 30.81
N LEU A 10 -22.04 -30.34 31.66
CA LEU A 10 -21.53 -30.39 33.04
C LEU A 10 -21.80 -29.03 33.72
N GLN A 11 -22.55 -29.10 34.81
CA GLN A 11 -22.98 -27.99 35.66
C GLN A 11 -21.80 -27.40 36.45
N ILE A 12 -21.79 -26.07 36.62
CA ILE A 12 -21.11 -25.42 37.74
C ILE A 12 -22.11 -24.47 38.41
N GLU A 13 -22.15 -24.60 39.74
CA GLU A 13 -23.02 -23.97 40.71
C GLU A 13 -23.10 -22.44 40.61
N SER A 14 -24.32 -21.92 40.78
CA SER A 14 -24.63 -20.49 40.87
C SER A 14 -24.38 -20.01 42.30
N GLU A 15 -23.23 -19.38 42.55
CA GLU A 15 -23.06 -18.52 43.73
C GLU A 15 -23.66 -17.14 43.43
N LYS A 16 -24.73 -16.81 44.17
CA LYS A 16 -25.39 -15.50 44.14
C LYS A 16 -24.49 -14.49 44.84
N ASP A 17 -23.74 -13.70 44.09
CA ASP A 17 -23.24 -12.41 44.57
C ASP A 17 -23.96 -11.26 43.87
N SER A 18 -24.53 -10.40 44.71
CA SER A 18 -25.34 -9.24 44.37
C SER A 18 -24.55 -8.19 43.57
N LEU A 19 -24.68 -8.22 42.25
CA LEU A 19 -24.22 -7.13 41.38
C LEU A 19 -25.20 -5.96 41.45
N THR A 20 -24.88 -4.97 42.28
CA THR A 20 -25.48 -3.63 42.21
C THR A 20 -25.17 -3.00 40.84
N THR A 21 -26.23 -2.65 40.09
CA THR A 21 -26.14 -1.83 38.86
C THR A 21 -25.33 -0.56 39.11
N PRO A 22 -24.34 -0.20 38.26
CA PRO A 22 -23.61 1.05 38.41
C PRO A 22 -24.55 2.25 38.18
N LYS A 23 -24.44 3.25 39.06
CA LYS A 23 -25.21 4.50 38.97
C LYS A 23 -24.91 5.20 37.64
N LYS A 24 -25.97 5.66 36.99
CA LYS A 24 -25.97 6.47 35.76
C LYS A 24 -25.07 7.70 35.94
N ALA A 25 -24.01 7.82 35.16
CA ALA A 25 -23.11 8.97 35.19
C ALA A 25 -23.85 10.24 34.75
N LEU A 26 -23.98 11.20 35.67
CA LEU A 26 -24.45 12.56 35.38
C LEU A 26 -23.31 13.32 34.68
N THR A 27 -23.55 13.73 33.44
CA THR A 27 -22.64 14.60 32.68
C THR A 27 -22.75 16.03 33.17
N ASN A 28 -21.89 16.44 34.11
CA ASN A 28 -21.61 17.86 34.35
C ASN A 28 -20.36 18.26 33.55
N GLY A 29 -20.46 19.34 32.77
CA GLY A 29 -19.46 19.81 31.82
C GLY A 29 -18.22 20.47 32.41
N LYS A 30 -17.70 19.95 33.53
CA LYS A 30 -16.41 20.36 34.12
C LYS A 30 -15.57 19.10 34.28
N GLY A 31 -14.36 19.09 33.71
CA GLY A 31 -13.41 17.99 33.90
C GLY A 31 -13.03 17.85 35.39
N PRO A 32 -12.68 16.64 35.85
CA PRO A 32 -12.39 16.39 37.25
C PRO A 32 -11.14 17.15 37.71
N THR A 33 -11.19 17.65 38.93
CA THR A 33 -10.07 18.32 39.60
C THR A 33 -9.05 17.29 40.12
N VAL A 34 -7.81 17.72 40.36
CA VAL A 34 -6.73 16.83 40.84
C VAL A 34 -7.10 16.14 42.17
N ALA A 35 -7.83 16.84 43.05
CA ALA A 35 -8.33 16.28 44.29
C ALA A 35 -9.40 15.18 44.07
N GLU A 36 -10.25 15.31 43.04
CA GLU A 36 -11.24 14.28 42.68
C GLU A 36 -10.61 13.05 42.02
N LEU A 37 -9.41 13.19 41.44
CA LEU A 37 -8.63 12.07 40.88
C LEU A 37 -7.89 11.30 41.98
N ASP A 38 -7.44 11.99 43.02
CA ASP A 38 -6.77 11.38 44.18
C ASP A 38 -7.73 10.61 45.10
N GLU A 39 -9.04 10.90 45.06
CA GLU A 39 -10.08 10.14 45.78
C GLU A 39 -10.54 8.85 45.07
N ILE A 40 -10.06 8.57 43.86
CA ILE A 40 -10.45 7.36 43.12
C ILE A 40 -9.62 6.16 43.61
N GLU A 41 -10.16 5.42 44.58
CA GLU A 41 -9.66 4.08 44.91
C GLU A 41 -10.02 3.09 43.79
N LEU A 42 -9.00 2.63 43.07
CA LEU A 42 -9.13 1.56 42.08
C LEU A 42 -9.22 0.20 42.80
N PRO A 43 -10.15 -0.70 42.42
CA PRO A 43 -10.22 -2.04 42.98
C PRO A 43 -8.92 -2.82 42.68
N ASP A 44 -8.31 -3.34 43.75
CA ASP A 44 -7.05 -4.08 43.75
C ASP A 44 -7.23 -5.47 43.09
N TYR A 45 -6.86 -5.58 41.81
CA TYR A 45 -6.79 -6.86 41.12
C TYR A 45 -5.46 -7.55 41.48
N GLY A 46 -5.47 -8.20 42.65
CA GLY A 46 -4.47 -9.05 43.28
C GLY A 46 -3.16 -9.34 42.54
N TYR A 47 -2.05 -8.83 43.09
CA TYR A 47 -0.71 -9.36 42.87
C TYR A 47 -0.33 -10.45 43.90
N PHE A 48 0.32 -11.49 43.39
CA PHE A 48 0.72 -12.73 44.07
C PHE A 48 1.51 -12.52 45.38
N ASN A 49 0.94 -13.03 46.48
CA ASN A 49 1.61 -13.12 47.77
C ASN A 49 2.52 -14.35 47.85
N ASN A 50 3.73 -14.10 48.33
CA ASN A 50 4.82 -15.06 48.50
C ASN A 50 4.56 -15.93 49.76
N THR A 51 4.13 -17.17 49.58
CA THR A 51 4.07 -18.18 50.66
C THR A 51 4.91 -19.39 50.31
N ASN A 52 6.19 -19.36 50.67
CA ASN A 52 6.98 -20.57 50.89
C ASN A 52 7.97 -20.32 52.02
N ASN A 53 7.48 -20.42 53.25
CA ASN A 53 8.36 -20.55 54.40
C ASN A 53 7.68 -21.39 55.49
N LYS A 54 7.87 -22.71 55.43
CA LYS A 54 7.82 -23.64 56.58
C LYS A 54 8.28 -25.04 56.15
N ARG A 55 9.55 -25.36 56.50
CA ARG A 55 10.09 -26.66 57.00
C ARG A 55 11.43 -27.04 56.36
N GLN A 56 12.51 -26.86 57.13
CA GLN A 56 13.60 -27.83 57.40
C GLN A 56 14.62 -27.11 58.31
N ARG A 57 14.59 -27.36 59.63
CA ARG A 57 15.42 -28.31 60.39
C ARG A 57 16.91 -27.95 60.48
N ASN A 58 17.29 -27.55 61.70
CA ASN A 58 18.60 -27.59 62.37
C ASN A 58 19.81 -28.16 61.60
N SER A 59 20.87 -27.35 61.50
CA SER A 59 22.23 -27.76 61.86
C SER A 59 23.12 -26.51 62.00
N THR A 60 23.74 -26.41 63.17
CA THR A 60 24.86 -25.54 63.53
C THR A 60 26.08 -25.80 62.65
N ASP A 61 26.75 -24.76 62.15
CA ASP A 61 28.21 -24.75 62.08
C ASP A 61 28.79 -23.33 61.97
N ILE A 62 29.93 -23.18 62.63
CA ILE A 62 30.67 -21.95 62.92
C ILE A 62 31.80 -21.79 61.91
N SER A 63 31.98 -20.62 61.29
CA SER A 63 33.25 -19.88 61.28
C SER A 63 33.23 -18.59 60.43
N PRO A 64 34.09 -17.61 60.76
CA PRO A 64 33.97 -16.20 60.41
C PRO A 64 34.87 -15.81 59.21
N ASP A 65 34.52 -14.74 58.50
CA ASP A 65 35.47 -13.69 58.05
C ASP A 65 34.80 -12.70 57.08
N GLY A 66 34.95 -11.40 57.36
CA GLY A 66 34.68 -10.30 56.42
C GLY A 66 33.78 -9.19 56.96
N PRO A 67 34.29 -7.94 57.15
CA PRO A 67 33.47 -6.81 57.56
C PRO A 67 32.90 -6.10 56.32
N THR A 68 31.57 -6.08 56.17
CA THR A 68 30.91 -5.15 55.24
C THR A 68 29.69 -4.50 55.87
N THR A 69 29.89 -3.23 56.22
CA THR A 69 28.91 -2.22 56.61
C THR A 69 27.73 -2.16 55.61
N PRO A 70 26.47 -2.03 56.06
CA PRO A 70 25.32 -1.90 55.16
C PRO A 70 25.32 -0.52 54.49
N THR A 71 25.33 -0.49 53.15
CA THR A 71 25.09 0.75 52.37
C THR A 71 23.59 1.03 52.32
N PRO A 72 23.11 2.24 52.64
CA PRO A 72 21.69 2.57 52.60
C PRO A 72 21.14 2.67 51.17
N ALA A 73 19.89 2.26 50.99
CA ALA A 73 19.13 2.39 49.75
C ALA A 73 19.03 3.85 49.30
N VAL A 74 19.46 4.15 48.07
CA VAL A 74 19.28 5.48 47.46
C VAL A 74 18.05 5.45 46.56
N THR A 75 16.98 6.07 47.04
CA THR A 75 15.83 6.53 46.26
C THR A 75 16.16 7.85 45.57
N GLY A 76 16.16 7.87 44.23
CA GLY A 76 16.22 9.10 43.43
C GLY A 76 16.76 8.89 42.01
N TYR A 77 16.07 9.44 41.00
CA TYR A 77 16.54 9.45 39.61
C TYR A 77 17.83 10.28 39.49
N GLN A 78 18.95 9.63 39.18
CA GLN A 78 20.20 10.31 38.84
C GLN A 78 20.38 10.41 37.32
N THR A 79 20.71 11.61 36.85
CA THR A 79 21.14 11.83 35.47
C THR A 79 22.58 11.29 35.30
N PRO A 80 22.86 10.43 34.31
CA PRO A 80 24.20 9.85 34.11
C PRO A 80 25.25 10.94 33.87
N LYS A 81 26.41 10.84 34.52
CA LYS A 81 27.47 11.87 34.44
C LYS A 81 28.70 11.41 33.64
N THR A 82 28.72 10.18 33.13
CA THR A 82 29.83 9.68 32.31
C THR A 82 29.37 8.95 31.05
N PRO A 83 30.15 8.98 29.94
CA PRO A 83 29.79 8.29 28.70
C PRO A 83 29.58 6.76 28.85
N GLY A 84 30.30 6.11 29.77
CA GLY A 84 30.19 4.68 30.02
C GLY A 84 28.89 4.25 30.74
N GLU A 85 28.29 5.13 31.54
CA GLU A 85 26.97 4.87 32.15
C GLU A 85 25.85 4.92 31.10
N LEU A 86 26.03 5.65 30.00
CA LEU A 86 25.07 5.72 28.89
C LEU A 86 25.03 4.42 28.08
N GLU A 87 26.17 3.74 27.95
CA GLU A 87 26.29 2.44 27.26
C GLU A 87 25.88 1.25 28.14
N ALA A 88 25.96 1.40 29.47
CA ALA A 88 25.52 0.40 30.44
C ALA A 88 23.98 0.34 30.60
N VAL A 89 23.25 1.37 30.18
CA VAL A 89 21.80 1.34 30.05
C VAL A 89 21.45 0.70 28.71
N THR A 90 21.65 -0.61 28.60
CA THR A 90 21.01 -1.38 27.53
C THR A 90 19.51 -1.36 27.84
N PRO A 91 18.64 -0.76 27.00
CA PRO A 91 17.21 -0.85 27.23
C PRO A 91 16.85 -2.34 27.30
N PRO A 92 16.07 -2.80 28.29
CA PRO A 92 15.67 -4.19 28.38
C PRO A 92 15.02 -4.56 27.04
N THR A 93 15.53 -5.63 26.42
CA THR A 93 14.92 -6.24 25.24
C THR A 93 13.44 -6.41 25.57
N PRO A 94 12.50 -5.83 24.79
CA PRO A 94 11.11 -5.80 25.20
C PRO A 94 10.64 -7.25 25.37
N ARG A 95 10.30 -7.61 26.62
CA ARG A 95 9.60 -8.86 26.90
C ARG A 95 8.34 -8.86 26.04
N HIS A 96 8.01 -10.00 25.45
CA HIS A 96 6.87 -10.18 24.52
C HIS A 96 5.55 -9.58 25.04
N ASN A 97 5.41 -9.44 26.36
CA ASN A 97 4.21 -8.93 27.03
C ASN A 97 4.23 -7.39 27.22
N GLN A 98 5.39 -6.74 27.11
CA GLN A 98 5.57 -5.29 27.29
C GLN A 98 5.49 -4.53 25.95
N THR A 99 5.82 -5.21 24.85
CA THR A 99 5.51 -4.77 23.48
C THR A 99 4.01 -4.60 23.25
N GLN A 100 3.15 -5.24 24.05
CA GLN A 100 1.70 -5.15 23.89
C GLN A 100 1.10 -3.86 24.46
N HIS A 101 1.78 -3.21 25.43
CA HIS A 101 1.30 -1.98 26.07
C HIS A 101 2.00 -0.70 25.57
N VAL A 102 3.18 -0.82 24.94
CA VAL A 102 3.93 0.32 24.36
C VAL A 102 4.00 0.27 22.83
N ALA A 103 3.46 -0.79 22.19
CA ALA A 103 3.05 -0.67 20.79
C ALA A 103 1.87 0.29 20.71
N GLY A 104 2.19 1.58 20.55
CA GLY A 104 1.22 2.58 20.14
C GLY A 104 0.40 1.98 19.00
N ILE A 105 -0.92 2.05 19.13
CA ILE A 105 -1.90 1.34 18.29
C ILE A 105 -1.69 1.72 16.82
N VAL A 106 -0.78 1.00 16.13
CA VAL A 106 -0.59 1.18 14.69
C VAL A 106 -1.84 0.60 14.04
N PRO A 107 -2.60 1.40 13.27
CA PRO A 107 -3.78 0.89 12.60
C PRO A 107 -3.39 -0.30 11.73
N SER A 108 -4.11 -1.41 11.86
CA SER A 108 -3.87 -2.62 11.08
C SER A 108 -4.88 -2.73 9.95
N TRP A 109 -4.69 -3.73 9.08
CA TRP A 109 -5.69 -4.05 8.05
C TRP A 109 -7.10 -4.25 8.64
N SER A 110 -7.22 -4.87 9.81
CA SER A 110 -8.51 -5.22 10.42
C SER A 110 -8.98 -4.22 11.49
N TYR A 111 -8.11 -3.34 11.95
CA TYR A 111 -8.41 -2.39 13.01
C TYR A 111 -7.99 -0.95 12.65
N PRO A 112 -8.89 0.04 12.70
CA PRO A 112 -10.34 -0.08 12.92
C PRO A 112 -11.04 -0.97 11.88
N THR A 113 -12.23 -1.49 12.19
CA THR A 113 -12.95 -2.45 11.31
C THR A 113 -13.23 -1.92 9.91
N MET A 114 -13.22 -0.60 9.72
CA MET A 114 -13.35 0.05 8.41
C MET A 114 -12.10 -0.08 7.54
N ASN A 115 -10.91 -0.35 8.10
CA ASN A 115 -9.68 -0.44 7.33
C ASN A 115 -9.71 -1.57 6.31
N LYS A 116 -10.36 -2.71 6.59
CA LYS A 116 -10.50 -3.80 5.61
C LYS A 116 -11.22 -3.33 4.34
N TRP A 117 -12.23 -2.48 4.49
CA TRP A 117 -12.99 -1.90 3.38
C TRP A 117 -12.20 -0.81 2.66
N ARG A 118 -11.43 0.00 3.39
CA ARG A 118 -10.53 1.00 2.82
C ARG A 118 -9.44 0.37 1.99
N VAL A 119 -8.85 -0.73 2.45
CA VAL A 119 -7.83 -1.42 1.66
C VAL A 119 -8.47 -2.12 0.47
N LEU A 120 -9.65 -2.74 0.61
CA LEU A 120 -10.37 -3.27 -0.54
C LEU A 120 -10.69 -2.17 -1.57
N CYS A 121 -11.08 -0.98 -1.12
CA CYS A 121 -11.29 0.19 -1.98
C CYS A 121 -9.99 0.62 -2.66
N ALA A 122 -8.86 0.65 -1.94
CA ALA A 122 -7.56 0.96 -2.52
C ALA A 122 -7.15 -0.06 -3.59
N CYS A 123 -7.39 -1.36 -3.35
CA CYS A 123 -7.17 -2.41 -4.34
C CYS A 123 -8.05 -2.23 -5.57
N LEU A 124 -9.33 -1.86 -5.42
CA LEU A 124 -10.21 -1.62 -6.56
C LEU A 124 -9.76 -0.41 -7.40
N ILE A 125 -9.35 0.68 -6.74
CA ILE A 125 -8.78 1.86 -7.41
C ILE A 125 -7.51 1.47 -8.18
N TYR A 126 -6.62 0.68 -7.56
CA TYR A 126 -5.40 0.20 -8.19
C TYR A 126 -5.66 -0.74 -9.35
N LEU A 127 -6.64 -1.63 -9.24
CA LEU A 127 -7.10 -2.46 -10.37
C LEU A 127 -7.57 -1.58 -11.55
N GLY A 128 -8.40 -0.57 -11.29
CA GLY A 128 -8.80 0.37 -12.33
C GLY A 128 -7.62 1.15 -12.93
N ASN A 129 -6.62 1.49 -12.11
CA ASN A 129 -5.41 2.18 -12.56
C ASN A 129 -4.57 1.30 -13.50
N GLY A 130 -4.40 0.01 -13.15
CA GLY A 130 -3.67 -0.94 -13.99
C GLY A 130 -4.38 -1.20 -15.32
N MET A 131 -5.72 -1.29 -15.27
CA MET A 131 -6.54 -1.43 -16.47
C MET A 131 -6.41 -0.22 -17.41
N ASN A 132 -6.27 0.99 -16.84
CA ASN A 132 -6.04 2.22 -17.59
C ASN A 132 -4.64 2.30 -18.21
N ASP A 133 -3.59 1.88 -17.52
CA ASP A 133 -2.21 2.04 -18.02
C ASP A 133 -1.87 1.04 -19.11
N SER A 134 -2.43 -0.16 -19.01
CA SER A 134 -2.16 -1.28 -19.90
C SER A 134 -2.96 -1.24 -21.21
N ALA A 135 -4.20 -0.76 -21.17
CA ALA A 135 -5.12 -0.81 -22.31
C ALA A 135 -4.73 0.09 -23.51
N PRO A 136 -4.25 1.34 -23.33
CA PRO A 136 -3.98 2.23 -24.45
C PRO A 136 -2.96 1.66 -25.43
N GLY A 137 -1.96 0.91 -24.95
CA GLY A 137 -0.99 0.21 -25.81
C GLY A 137 -1.67 -0.65 -26.88
N ALA A 138 -2.73 -1.38 -26.52
CA ALA A 138 -3.49 -2.22 -27.45
C ALA A 138 -4.44 -1.43 -28.35
N LEU A 139 -4.78 -0.21 -27.96
CA LEU A 139 -5.71 0.67 -28.69
C LEU A 139 -4.98 1.60 -29.68
N ILE A 140 -3.66 1.81 -29.54
CA ILE A 140 -2.86 2.71 -30.40
C ILE A 140 -3.12 2.48 -31.90
N PRO A 141 -3.03 1.25 -32.46
CA PRO A 141 -3.21 1.04 -33.90
C PRO A 141 -4.61 1.47 -34.38
N TYR A 142 -5.61 1.32 -33.52
CA TYR A 142 -6.99 1.71 -33.81
C TYR A 142 -7.20 3.22 -33.71
N MET A 143 -6.46 3.92 -32.83
CA MET A 143 -6.45 5.38 -32.76
C MET A 143 -5.77 5.99 -34.00
N GLU A 144 -4.65 5.41 -34.44
CA GLU A 144 -3.94 5.82 -35.67
C GLU A 144 -4.85 5.71 -36.89
N ALA A 145 -5.52 4.55 -37.04
CA ALA A 145 -6.45 4.31 -38.13
C ALA A 145 -7.67 5.24 -38.08
N TYR A 146 -8.23 5.51 -36.90
CA TYR A 146 -9.44 6.33 -36.73
C TYR A 146 -9.19 7.82 -36.99
N TYR A 147 -8.07 8.37 -36.51
CA TYR A 147 -7.75 9.79 -36.66
C TYR A 147 -6.85 10.11 -37.87
N HIS A 148 -6.35 9.09 -38.57
CA HIS A 148 -5.40 9.22 -39.69
C HIS A 148 -4.13 9.99 -39.28
N ILE A 149 -3.57 9.62 -38.14
CA ILE A 149 -2.37 10.24 -37.54
C ILE A 149 -1.28 9.19 -37.32
N GLY A 150 -0.03 9.65 -37.32
CA GLY A 150 1.11 8.77 -37.04
C GLY A 150 1.33 8.54 -35.54
N TYR A 151 2.07 7.49 -35.23
CA TYR A 151 2.45 7.08 -33.88
C TYR A 151 2.99 8.21 -33.00
N ALA A 152 3.85 9.05 -33.55
CA ALA A 152 4.45 10.18 -32.83
C ALA A 152 3.42 11.19 -32.31
N ILE A 153 2.29 11.35 -33.02
CA ILE A 153 1.19 12.21 -32.57
C ILE A 153 0.36 11.46 -31.53
N VAL A 154 0.06 10.17 -31.74
CA VAL A 154 -0.68 9.35 -30.76
C VAL A 154 0.03 9.29 -29.41
N SER A 155 1.36 9.20 -29.40
CA SER A 155 2.15 9.11 -28.16
C SER A 155 2.06 10.36 -27.27
N LEU A 156 1.52 11.48 -27.77
CA LEU A 156 1.22 12.67 -26.96
C LEU A 156 0.26 12.38 -25.79
N ILE A 157 -0.55 11.32 -25.86
CA ILE A 157 -1.39 10.89 -24.74
C ILE A 157 -0.54 10.53 -23.50
N TRP A 158 0.64 9.92 -23.69
CA TRP A 158 1.55 9.55 -22.61
C TRP A 158 2.25 10.77 -22.03
N VAL A 159 2.69 11.69 -22.90
CA VAL A 159 3.31 12.96 -22.49
C VAL A 159 2.32 13.79 -21.67
N SER A 160 1.09 13.91 -22.14
CA SER A 160 0.02 14.65 -21.47
C SER A 160 -0.34 14.05 -20.11
N ASN A 161 -0.43 12.72 -20.03
CA ASN A 161 -0.62 11.98 -18.78
C ASN A 161 0.53 12.27 -17.79
N ALA A 162 1.78 12.20 -18.25
CA ALA A 162 2.95 12.52 -17.42
C ALA A 162 2.93 13.96 -16.88
N VAL A 163 2.53 14.95 -17.70
CA VAL A 163 2.34 16.33 -17.25
C VAL A 163 1.26 16.41 -16.16
N GLY A 164 0.16 15.68 -16.32
CA GLY A 164 -0.89 15.55 -15.29
C GLY A 164 -0.34 15.01 -13.97
N PHE A 165 0.48 13.96 -14.02
CA PHE A 165 1.14 13.38 -12.84
C PHE A 165 2.04 14.38 -12.11
N ILE A 166 2.87 15.11 -12.85
CA ILE A 166 3.79 16.11 -12.29
C ILE A 166 3.01 17.24 -11.61
N LEU A 167 1.95 17.75 -12.25
CA LEU A 167 1.14 18.82 -11.67
C LEU A 167 0.36 18.36 -10.42
N ALA A 168 -0.15 17.13 -10.43
CA ALA A 168 -0.86 16.57 -9.28
C ALA A 168 0.01 16.54 -8.02
N ALA A 169 1.31 16.25 -8.13
CA ALA A 169 2.24 16.20 -6.99
C ALA A 169 2.25 17.49 -6.15
N PHE A 170 2.08 18.65 -6.78
CA PHE A 170 1.99 19.94 -6.07
C PHE A 170 0.63 20.18 -5.42
N CYS A 171 -0.43 19.56 -5.96
CA CYS A 171 -1.82 19.76 -5.52
C CYS A 171 -2.28 18.73 -4.47
N THR A 172 -1.71 17.52 -4.44
CA THR A 172 -2.18 16.42 -3.58
C THR A 172 -2.26 16.82 -2.12
N GLU A 173 -1.18 17.38 -1.57
CA GLU A 173 -1.13 17.76 -0.15
C GLU A 173 -2.08 18.92 0.17
N ILE A 174 -2.18 19.90 -0.73
CA ILE A 174 -3.09 21.04 -0.57
C ILE A 174 -4.54 20.56 -0.55
N LEU A 175 -4.89 19.65 -1.45
CA LEU A 175 -6.23 19.11 -1.56
C LEU A 175 -6.56 18.24 -0.33
N ALA A 176 -5.66 17.34 0.05
CA ALA A 176 -5.82 16.48 1.22
C ALA A 176 -6.03 17.29 2.51
N GLN A 177 -5.24 18.34 2.73
CA GLN A 177 -5.35 19.20 3.91
C GLN A 177 -6.62 20.06 3.93
N ARG A 178 -7.09 20.54 2.77
CA ARG A 178 -8.25 21.45 2.70
C ARG A 178 -9.60 20.76 2.78
N ILE A 179 -9.77 19.67 2.03
CA ILE A 179 -11.08 19.02 1.89
C ILE A 179 -11.16 17.66 2.61
N GLY A 180 -10.06 17.20 3.20
CA GLY A 180 -9.96 15.88 3.81
C GLY A 180 -9.74 14.78 2.77
N ARG A 181 -9.29 13.62 3.25
CA ARG A 181 -8.85 12.48 2.44
C ARG A 181 -9.99 11.89 1.61
N ALA A 182 -11.16 11.68 2.21
CA ALA A 182 -12.31 11.09 1.52
C ALA A 182 -12.71 11.92 0.30
N ARG A 183 -12.85 13.24 0.50
CA ARG A 183 -13.23 14.16 -0.58
C ARG A 183 -12.12 14.35 -1.59
N ALA A 184 -10.85 14.28 -1.18
CA ALA A 184 -9.72 14.29 -2.10
C ALA A 184 -9.72 13.06 -3.02
N LEU A 185 -9.95 11.86 -2.48
CA LEU A 185 -10.13 10.64 -3.27
C LEU A 185 -11.34 10.75 -4.22
N MET A 186 -12.49 11.19 -3.72
CA MET A 186 -13.67 11.40 -4.56
C MET A 186 -13.43 12.42 -5.68
N THR A 187 -12.75 13.53 -5.39
CA THR A 187 -12.36 14.53 -6.39
C THR A 187 -11.47 13.94 -7.47
N SER A 188 -10.50 13.10 -7.07
CA SER A 188 -9.63 12.43 -8.02
C SER A 188 -10.40 11.49 -8.96
N GLU A 189 -11.36 10.73 -8.45
CA GLU A 189 -12.21 9.86 -9.28
C GLU A 189 -13.10 10.68 -10.24
N VAL A 190 -13.63 11.82 -9.81
CA VAL A 190 -14.40 12.73 -10.68
C VAL A 190 -13.55 13.27 -11.83
N ILE A 191 -12.30 13.67 -11.56
CA ILE A 191 -11.37 14.16 -12.58
C ILE A 191 -11.02 13.04 -13.58
N MET A 192 -10.85 11.80 -13.11
CA MET A 192 -10.63 10.66 -14.02
C MET A 192 -11.88 10.35 -14.85
N VAL A 193 -13.07 10.36 -14.23
CA VAL A 193 -14.35 10.14 -14.92
C VAL A 193 -14.55 11.19 -16.02
N SER A 194 -14.28 12.48 -15.75
CA SER A 194 -14.42 13.51 -16.78
C SER A 194 -13.45 13.30 -17.95
N GLY A 195 -12.20 12.93 -17.68
CA GLY A 195 -11.24 12.51 -18.71
C GLY A 195 -11.76 11.32 -19.53
N PHE A 196 -12.25 10.26 -18.88
CA PHE A 196 -12.78 9.09 -19.59
C PHE A 196 -14.06 9.37 -20.37
N VAL A 197 -14.95 10.23 -19.87
CA VAL A 197 -16.15 10.68 -20.60
C VAL A 197 -15.75 11.41 -21.87
N ILE A 198 -14.79 12.33 -21.79
CA ILE A 198 -14.26 13.03 -22.97
C ILE A 198 -13.70 12.01 -23.96
N THR A 199 -12.85 11.08 -23.53
CA THR A 199 -12.28 10.06 -24.43
C THR A 199 -13.35 9.14 -25.03
N ALA A 200 -14.37 8.75 -24.26
CA ALA A 200 -15.47 7.89 -24.72
C ALA A 200 -16.34 8.54 -25.81
N CYS A 201 -16.39 9.87 -25.84
CA CYS A 201 -17.05 10.64 -26.91
C CYS A 201 -16.25 10.70 -28.22
N ALA A 202 -15.00 10.22 -28.25
CA ALA A 202 -14.11 10.28 -29.41
C ALA A 202 -14.00 11.69 -30.06
N PRO A 203 -13.60 12.73 -29.30
CA PRO A 203 -13.43 14.08 -29.81
C PRO A 203 -12.24 14.13 -30.78
N PRO A 204 -12.00 15.25 -31.48
CA PRO A 204 -10.76 15.45 -32.22
C PRO A 204 -9.53 15.13 -31.35
N PHE A 205 -8.48 14.58 -31.94
CA PHE A 205 -7.33 14.04 -31.21
C PHE A 205 -6.73 14.97 -30.11
N PRO A 206 -6.61 16.30 -30.32
CA PRO A 206 -6.20 17.21 -29.23
C PRO A 206 -7.10 17.15 -27.97
N GLY A 207 -8.40 16.91 -28.15
CA GLY A 207 -9.33 16.68 -27.04
C GLY A 207 -9.03 15.39 -26.27
N VAL A 208 -8.58 14.34 -26.96
CA VAL A 208 -8.10 13.11 -26.31
C VAL A 208 -6.82 13.38 -25.52
N VAL A 209 -5.90 14.20 -26.04
CA VAL A 209 -4.68 14.59 -25.32
C VAL A 209 -5.03 15.33 -24.02
N VAL A 210 -5.97 16.28 -24.05
CA VAL A 210 -6.46 16.98 -22.86
C VAL A 210 -7.16 16.02 -21.89
N ALA A 211 -7.91 15.04 -22.40
CA ALA A 211 -8.54 14.03 -21.56
C ALA A 211 -7.51 13.20 -20.79
N TYR A 212 -6.41 12.78 -21.45
CA TYR A 212 -5.33 12.04 -20.80
C TYR A 212 -4.55 12.85 -19.76
N PHE A 213 -4.49 14.18 -19.91
CA PHE A 213 -3.98 15.05 -18.85
C PHE A 213 -4.84 14.95 -17.58
N LEU A 214 -6.17 15.01 -17.72
CA LEU A 214 -7.09 14.87 -16.59
C LEU A 214 -6.98 13.49 -15.95
N VAL A 215 -6.93 12.43 -16.77
CA VAL A 215 -6.74 11.06 -16.28
C VAL A 215 -5.44 10.95 -15.48
N GLY A 216 -4.32 11.48 -15.99
CA GLY A 216 -3.04 11.47 -15.30
C GLY A 216 -3.05 12.24 -13.99
N PHE A 217 -3.68 13.41 -13.97
CA PHE A 217 -3.82 14.23 -12.76
C PHE A 217 -4.64 13.52 -11.67
N GLY A 218 -5.81 12.98 -12.03
CA GLY A 218 -6.66 12.23 -11.11
C GLY A 218 -6.02 10.94 -10.61
N TYR A 219 -5.31 10.23 -11.50
CA TYR A 219 -4.54 9.04 -11.11
C TYR A 219 -3.50 9.42 -10.06
N ALA A 220 -2.61 10.37 -10.32
CA ALA A 220 -1.54 10.70 -9.40
C ALA A 220 -2.05 11.11 -8.01
N LEU A 221 -3.20 11.80 -7.94
CA LEU A 221 -3.88 12.10 -6.68
C LEU A 221 -4.27 10.83 -5.92
N ASN A 222 -5.00 9.90 -6.56
CA ASN A 222 -5.44 8.68 -5.87
C ASN A 222 -4.28 7.75 -5.52
N LEU A 223 -3.25 7.67 -6.37
CA LEU A 223 -2.03 6.90 -6.13
C LEU A 223 -1.31 7.40 -4.90
N ALA A 224 -1.03 8.71 -4.83
CA ALA A 224 -0.33 9.29 -3.70
C ALA A 224 -1.09 9.10 -2.39
N LEU A 225 -2.41 9.36 -2.40
CA LEU A 225 -3.25 9.18 -1.22
C LEU A 225 -3.24 7.72 -0.78
N ASN A 226 -3.62 6.78 -1.65
CA ASN A 226 -3.72 5.35 -1.30
C ASN A 226 -2.38 4.77 -0.86
N ASN A 227 -1.28 5.14 -1.52
CA ASN A 227 0.05 4.68 -1.16
C ASN A 227 0.43 5.11 0.26
N VAL A 228 0.15 6.36 0.63
CA VAL A 228 0.38 6.87 2.00
C VAL A 228 -0.49 6.14 3.02
N PHE A 229 -1.73 5.76 2.70
CA PHE A 229 -2.55 4.98 3.64
C PHE A 229 -2.02 3.58 3.84
N CYS A 230 -1.79 2.85 2.75
CA CYS A 230 -1.29 1.47 2.81
C CYS A 230 0.08 1.40 3.50
N ALA A 231 0.95 2.39 3.31
CA ALA A 231 2.26 2.45 3.94
C ALA A 231 2.22 2.69 5.47
N ASN A 232 1.16 3.33 5.98
CA ASN A 232 1.00 3.64 7.40
C ASN A 232 0.22 2.57 8.19
N LEU A 233 -0.16 1.47 7.55
CA LEU A 233 -0.80 0.34 8.21
C LEU A 233 0.23 -0.66 8.73
N ALA A 234 -0.12 -1.38 9.81
CA ALA A 234 0.67 -2.51 10.30
C ALA A 234 0.81 -3.58 9.20
N ASN A 235 2.00 -4.15 9.06
CA ASN A 235 2.37 -5.03 7.94
C ASN A 235 2.25 -4.36 6.57
N SER A 236 2.68 -3.10 6.46
CA SER A 236 2.62 -2.28 5.25
C SER A 236 3.16 -2.99 4.02
N THR A 237 4.23 -3.77 4.11
CA THR A 237 4.79 -4.54 2.98
C THR A 237 3.76 -5.48 2.33
N VAL A 238 2.98 -6.22 3.14
CA VAL A 238 1.97 -7.16 2.63
C VAL A 238 0.80 -6.39 2.03
N ILE A 239 0.39 -5.30 2.67
CA ILE A 239 -0.74 -4.48 2.25
C ILE A 239 -0.44 -3.76 0.94
N LEU A 240 0.74 -3.15 0.84
CA LEU A 240 1.22 -2.49 -0.37
C LEU A 240 1.42 -3.51 -1.49
N GLY A 241 1.92 -4.71 -1.16
CA GLY A 241 2.01 -5.84 -2.08
C GLY A 241 0.65 -6.27 -2.63
N ALA A 242 -0.37 -6.42 -1.77
CA ALA A 242 -1.73 -6.77 -2.19
C ALA A 242 -2.35 -5.67 -3.06
N ALA A 243 -2.16 -4.40 -2.68
CA ALA A 243 -2.64 -3.26 -3.44
C ALA A 243 -1.97 -3.24 -4.84
N HIS A 244 -0.64 -3.22 -4.93
CA HIS A 244 0.03 -3.22 -6.25
C HIS A 244 -0.15 -4.53 -7.02
N GLY A 245 -0.42 -5.64 -6.34
CA GLY A 245 -0.84 -6.88 -6.98
C GLY A 245 -2.17 -6.73 -7.71
N SER A 246 -3.14 -6.04 -7.11
CA SER A 246 -4.41 -5.72 -7.78
C SER A 246 -4.25 -4.77 -8.97
N TYR A 247 -3.27 -3.85 -8.93
CA TYR A 247 -2.85 -3.07 -10.09
C TYR A 247 -2.37 -3.97 -11.23
N GLY A 248 -1.52 -4.96 -10.93
CA GLY A 248 -1.09 -5.96 -11.91
C GLY A 248 -2.25 -6.74 -12.54
N ILE A 249 -3.23 -7.18 -11.73
CA ILE A 249 -4.45 -7.84 -12.22
C ILE A 249 -5.22 -6.92 -13.18
N GLY A 250 -5.36 -5.64 -12.85
CA GLY A 250 -5.91 -4.63 -13.76
C GLY A 250 -5.14 -4.55 -15.08
N GLY A 251 -3.82 -4.59 -15.00
CA GLY A 251 -2.90 -4.63 -16.15
C GLY A 251 -3.12 -5.83 -17.08
N ILE A 252 -3.55 -6.97 -16.55
CA ILE A 252 -3.91 -8.16 -17.34
C ILE A 252 -5.28 -7.95 -18.00
N LEU A 253 -6.27 -7.48 -17.24
CA LEU A 253 -7.64 -7.31 -17.72
C LEU A 253 -7.76 -6.21 -18.78
N GLY A 254 -6.99 -5.13 -18.67
CA GLY A 254 -7.04 -3.97 -19.57
C GLY A 254 -6.87 -4.35 -21.04
N PRO A 255 -5.75 -4.95 -21.46
CA PRO A 255 -5.52 -5.31 -22.85
C PRO A 255 -6.45 -6.43 -23.31
N ILE A 256 -6.84 -7.39 -22.46
CA ILE A 256 -7.82 -8.43 -22.83
C ILE A 256 -9.17 -7.81 -23.20
N VAL A 257 -9.69 -6.92 -22.34
CA VAL A 257 -10.98 -6.25 -22.56
C VAL A 257 -10.87 -5.30 -23.75
N ALA A 258 -9.79 -4.52 -23.85
CA ALA A 258 -9.55 -3.62 -24.98
C ALA A 258 -9.50 -4.38 -26.31
N THR A 259 -8.71 -5.45 -26.39
CA THR A 259 -8.51 -6.27 -27.59
C THR A 259 -9.79 -7.00 -27.99
N SER A 260 -10.52 -7.57 -27.04
CA SER A 260 -11.77 -8.27 -27.34
C SER A 260 -12.84 -7.33 -27.89
N LEU A 261 -12.95 -6.09 -27.37
CA LEU A 261 -13.88 -5.08 -27.90
C LEU A 261 -13.53 -4.70 -29.35
N VAL A 262 -12.29 -4.30 -29.60
CA VAL A 262 -11.89 -3.85 -30.95
C VAL A 262 -11.91 -4.99 -31.96
N SER A 263 -11.60 -6.23 -31.55
CA SER A 263 -11.69 -7.41 -32.41
C SER A 263 -13.13 -7.78 -32.76
N ALA A 264 -14.10 -7.43 -31.91
CA ALA A 264 -15.53 -7.57 -32.19
C ALA A 264 -16.10 -6.43 -33.07
N GLY A 265 -15.26 -5.51 -33.55
CA GLY A 265 -15.66 -4.36 -34.36
C GLY A 265 -16.21 -3.19 -33.54
N VAL A 266 -16.08 -3.21 -32.21
CA VAL A 266 -16.47 -2.08 -31.35
C VAL A 266 -15.43 -0.97 -31.46
N LEU A 267 -15.88 0.28 -31.54
CA LEU A 267 -14.99 1.44 -31.56
C LEU A 267 -14.10 1.48 -30.31
N TRP A 268 -12.80 1.74 -30.49
CA TRP A 268 -11.78 1.77 -29.43
C TRP A 268 -12.18 2.64 -28.23
N SER A 269 -12.90 3.75 -28.46
CA SER A 269 -13.30 4.69 -27.41
C SER A 269 -14.30 4.09 -26.42
N ARG A 270 -15.04 3.04 -26.81
CA ARG A 270 -16.04 2.39 -25.95
C ARG A 270 -15.42 1.62 -24.79
N PHE A 271 -14.14 1.26 -24.88
CA PHE A 271 -13.38 0.73 -23.75
C PHE A 271 -13.46 1.67 -22.52
N PHE A 272 -13.42 2.98 -22.74
CA PHE A 272 -13.45 3.97 -21.64
C PHE A 272 -14.81 4.05 -20.94
N VAL A 273 -15.89 3.50 -21.52
CA VAL A 273 -17.19 3.37 -20.82
C VAL A 273 -17.09 2.38 -19.66
N ILE A 274 -16.35 1.28 -19.85
CA ILE A 274 -16.08 0.31 -18.78
C ILE A 274 -15.26 0.97 -17.68
N MET A 275 -14.25 1.77 -18.08
CA MET A 275 -13.46 2.54 -17.12
C MET A 275 -14.30 3.52 -16.32
N ILE A 276 -15.22 4.26 -16.94
CA ILE A 276 -16.16 5.14 -16.22
C ILE A 276 -16.95 4.35 -15.18
N GLY A 277 -17.49 3.18 -15.53
CA GLY A 277 -18.22 2.32 -14.61
C GLY A 277 -17.39 1.95 -13.37
N ILE A 278 -16.15 1.50 -13.57
CA ILE A 278 -15.22 1.16 -12.48
C ILE A 278 -14.96 2.40 -11.59
N ARG A 279 -14.72 3.57 -12.19
CA ARG A 279 -14.44 4.81 -11.43
C ARG A 279 -15.63 5.32 -10.65
N VAL A 280 -16.85 5.19 -11.18
CA VAL A 280 -18.08 5.54 -10.45
C VAL A 280 -18.24 4.65 -9.21
N VAL A 281 -17.97 3.34 -9.33
CA VAL A 281 -17.98 2.43 -8.18
C VAL A 281 -16.90 2.84 -7.17
N CYS A 282 -15.67 3.12 -7.63
CA CYS A 282 -14.59 3.63 -6.77
C CYS A 282 -14.95 4.94 -6.08
N PHE A 283 -15.64 5.86 -6.75
CA PHE A 283 -16.07 7.14 -6.18
C PHE A 283 -16.99 6.94 -4.96
N PHE A 284 -18.06 6.15 -5.12
CA PHE A 284 -18.99 5.88 -4.02
C PHE A 284 -18.32 5.05 -2.92
N PHE A 285 -17.48 4.09 -3.29
CA PHE A 285 -16.80 3.24 -2.32
C PHE A 285 -15.74 4.02 -1.51
N ALA A 286 -14.96 4.89 -2.16
CA ALA A 286 -14.02 5.78 -1.49
C ALA A 286 -14.75 6.75 -0.56
N GLY A 287 -15.86 7.32 -1.03
CA GLY A 287 -16.75 8.16 -0.22
C GLY A 287 -17.21 7.45 1.04
N TRP A 288 -17.77 6.24 0.91
CA TRP A 288 -18.27 5.46 2.05
C TRP A 288 -17.16 5.00 3.00
N SER A 289 -16.06 4.47 2.48
CA SER A 289 -14.99 3.87 3.30
C SER A 289 -14.10 4.90 4.00
N PHE A 290 -13.87 6.06 3.40
CA PHE A 290 -12.99 7.09 3.96
C PHE A 290 -13.73 8.28 4.61
N TRP A 291 -15.07 8.39 4.54
CA TRP A 291 -15.80 9.60 4.98
C TRP A 291 -15.44 10.15 6.36
N ASN A 292 -15.22 9.26 7.33
CA ASN A 292 -14.92 9.61 8.72
C ASN A 292 -13.46 9.31 9.11
N TYR A 293 -12.58 9.13 8.13
CA TYR A 293 -11.18 8.73 8.35
C TYR A 293 -10.46 9.64 9.35
N GLU A 294 -10.59 10.96 9.23
CA GLU A 294 -9.94 11.96 10.10
C GLU A 294 -10.60 12.11 11.49
N LYS A 295 -11.82 11.59 11.66
CA LYS A 295 -12.56 11.66 12.92
C LYS A 295 -12.28 10.45 13.82
N GLU A 296 -11.60 9.43 13.31
CA GLU A 296 -11.26 8.24 14.08
C GLU A 296 -10.13 8.54 15.07
N GLY A 297 -10.33 8.20 16.35
CA GLY A 297 -9.33 8.45 17.40
C GLY A 297 -7.96 7.85 17.10
N VAL A 298 -7.89 6.75 16.34
CA VAL A 298 -6.62 6.11 15.93
C VAL A 298 -5.88 6.95 14.88
N SER A 299 -6.59 7.56 13.92
CA SER A 299 -5.94 8.43 12.93
C SER A 299 -5.55 9.78 13.55
N GLN A 300 -6.36 10.29 14.48
CA GLN A 300 -6.03 11.47 15.27
C GLN A 300 -4.81 11.22 16.14
N PHE A 301 -4.75 10.09 16.86
CA PHE A 301 -3.60 9.70 17.67
C PHE A 301 -2.33 9.54 16.83
N ALA A 302 -2.41 8.87 15.67
CA ALA A 302 -1.28 8.74 14.76
C ALA A 302 -0.80 10.10 14.23
N ASN A 303 -1.72 11.00 13.85
CA ASN A 303 -1.38 12.36 13.44
C ASN A 303 -0.79 13.18 14.59
N SER A 304 -1.30 13.05 15.81
CA SER A 304 -0.77 13.72 17.00
C SER A 304 0.62 13.22 17.36
N LEU A 305 0.87 11.91 17.28
CA LEU A 305 2.20 11.33 17.49
C LEU A 305 3.19 11.83 16.43
N GLN A 306 2.75 11.90 15.17
CA GLN A 306 3.58 12.45 14.09
C GLN A 306 3.84 13.95 14.26
N GLN A 307 2.86 14.72 14.74
CA GLN A 307 3.04 16.12 15.10
C GLN A 307 3.98 16.29 16.30
N LEU A 308 3.90 15.42 17.31
CA LEU A 308 4.82 15.44 18.46
C LEU A 308 6.25 15.08 18.03
N ALA A 309 6.43 14.04 17.21
CA ALA A 309 7.73 13.70 16.64
C ALA A 309 8.29 14.82 15.76
N SER A 310 7.43 15.47 14.97
CA SER A 310 7.80 16.62 14.14
C SER A 310 8.15 17.85 14.98
N ARG A 311 7.44 18.08 16.09
CA ARG A 311 7.72 19.18 17.04
C ARG A 311 8.99 18.93 17.84
N GLN A 312 9.27 17.69 18.24
CA GLN A 312 10.52 17.30 18.87
C GLN A 312 11.70 17.49 17.90
N ALA A 313 11.51 17.19 16.62
CA ALA A 313 12.50 17.47 15.59
C ALA A 313 12.62 18.97 15.24
N ALA A 314 11.57 19.76 15.48
CA ALA A 314 11.53 21.21 15.27
C ALA A 314 11.99 22.03 16.48
N SER A 315 11.94 21.49 17.71
CA SER A 315 12.43 22.18 18.91
C SER A 315 13.94 22.44 18.85
N ASP A 316 14.68 21.64 18.06
CA ASP A 316 16.12 21.82 17.88
C ASP A 316 16.50 22.84 16.79
N LEU A 317 15.57 23.22 15.88
CA LEU A 317 15.90 24.00 14.65
C LEU A 317 14.83 25.01 14.17
N GLY A 318 13.71 25.19 14.90
CA GLY A 318 12.53 25.94 14.47
C GLY A 318 11.64 25.15 13.50
N GLU A 319 10.32 25.41 13.44
CA GLU A 319 9.41 24.72 12.51
C GLU A 319 9.84 24.96 11.06
N PRO A 320 10.33 23.94 10.33
CA PRO A 320 10.76 24.14 8.97
C PRO A 320 9.54 24.36 8.07
N THR A 321 9.55 25.45 7.30
CA THR A 321 8.57 25.68 6.23
C THR A 321 8.56 24.51 5.24
N LYS A 322 7.43 24.28 4.56
CA LYS A 322 7.30 23.22 3.54
C LYS A 322 8.42 23.27 2.49
N LEU A 323 8.86 24.48 2.12
CA LEU A 323 9.98 24.70 1.20
C LEU A 323 11.33 24.26 1.79
N GLN A 324 11.56 24.47 3.09
CA GLN A 324 12.76 23.98 3.78
C GLN A 324 12.77 22.46 3.89
N LEU A 325 11.63 21.82 4.16
CA LEU A 325 11.49 20.36 4.15
C LEU A 325 11.76 19.78 2.76
N LEU A 326 11.18 20.38 1.71
CA LEU A 326 11.45 19.98 0.32
C LEU A 326 12.94 20.14 -0.02
N ARG A 327 13.55 21.27 0.38
CA ARG A 327 14.98 21.52 0.16
C ARG A 327 15.87 20.52 0.92
N ARG A 328 15.45 20.06 2.10
CA ARG A 328 16.14 19.03 2.88
C ARG A 328 16.01 17.66 2.21
N ALA A 329 14.81 17.32 1.73
CA ALA A 329 14.58 16.10 0.96
C ALA A 329 15.42 16.07 -0.33
N LEU A 330 15.48 17.18 -1.06
CA LEU A 330 16.31 17.33 -2.28
C LEU A 330 17.82 17.36 -2.01
N LYS A 331 18.26 17.50 -0.77
CA LYS A 331 19.68 17.36 -0.38
C LYS A 331 20.02 15.96 0.11
N ASN A 332 19.02 15.14 0.41
CA ASN A 332 19.23 13.79 0.91
C ASN A 332 19.57 12.85 -0.27
N LYS A 333 20.81 12.35 -0.28
CA LYS A 333 21.29 11.44 -1.33
C LYS A 333 20.41 10.20 -1.47
N THR A 334 19.97 9.61 -0.36
CA THR A 334 19.12 8.41 -0.37
C THR A 334 17.78 8.69 -1.05
N THR A 335 17.17 9.85 -0.79
CA THR A 335 15.91 10.27 -1.41
C THR A 335 16.07 10.49 -2.91
N ILE A 336 17.14 11.15 -3.35
CA ILE A 336 17.39 11.38 -4.79
C ILE A 336 17.65 10.06 -5.52
N ILE A 337 18.51 9.19 -4.96
CA ILE A 337 18.82 7.88 -5.56
C ILE A 337 17.54 7.04 -5.63
N GLY A 338 16.73 7.00 -4.56
CA GLY A 338 15.46 6.30 -4.55
C GLY A 338 14.46 6.86 -5.58
N ALA A 339 14.35 8.19 -5.69
CA ALA A 339 13.47 8.83 -6.67
C ALA A 339 13.91 8.55 -8.11
N LEU A 340 15.21 8.64 -8.40
CA LEU A 340 15.76 8.31 -9.73
C LEU A 340 15.56 6.83 -10.08
N PHE A 341 15.73 5.94 -9.10
CA PHE A 341 15.49 4.51 -9.28
C PHE A 341 14.01 4.23 -9.61
N ILE A 342 13.07 4.79 -8.83
CA ILE A 342 11.63 4.62 -9.07
C ILE A 342 11.23 5.24 -10.42
N PHE A 343 11.76 6.42 -10.75
CA PHE A 343 11.54 7.07 -12.03
C PHE A 343 12.00 6.21 -13.21
N ALA A 344 13.23 5.68 -13.15
CA ALA A 344 13.78 4.84 -14.19
C ALA A 344 13.02 3.50 -14.30
N TYR A 345 12.71 2.87 -13.15
CA TYR A 345 11.96 1.61 -13.09
C TYR A 345 10.56 1.77 -13.69
N GLN A 346 9.78 2.75 -13.20
CA GLN A 346 8.42 2.97 -13.66
C GLN A 346 8.39 3.41 -15.13
N GLY A 347 9.35 4.25 -15.53
CA GLY A 347 9.52 4.67 -16.92
C GLY A 347 9.81 3.50 -17.85
N ALA A 348 10.70 2.58 -17.45
CA ALA A 348 10.99 1.36 -18.20
C ALA A 348 9.76 0.44 -18.30
N GLU A 349 9.08 0.16 -17.18
CA GLU A 349 7.89 -0.71 -17.13
C GLU A 349 6.80 -0.23 -18.10
N VAL A 350 6.46 1.07 -18.07
CA VAL A 350 5.39 1.61 -18.91
C VAL A 350 5.84 1.73 -20.36
N SER A 351 7.08 2.14 -20.62
CA SER A 351 7.59 2.26 -21.99
C SER A 351 7.65 0.91 -22.70
N GLU A 352 8.13 -0.14 -22.02
CA GLU A 352 8.11 -1.50 -22.54
C GLU A 352 6.67 -1.92 -22.85
N SER A 353 5.73 -1.77 -21.90
CA SER A 353 4.33 -2.20 -22.10
C SER A 353 3.62 -1.51 -23.27
N GLY A 354 3.88 -0.22 -23.49
CA GLY A 354 3.21 0.59 -24.51
C GLY A 354 3.80 0.42 -25.91
N TRP A 355 5.11 0.24 -26.02
CA TRP A 355 5.83 0.22 -27.31
C TRP A 355 6.04 -1.19 -27.84
N PHE A 356 5.96 -2.20 -26.97
CA PHE A 356 6.10 -3.59 -27.35
C PHE A 356 5.04 -4.04 -28.38
N ILE A 357 3.82 -3.51 -28.31
CA ILE A 357 2.78 -3.80 -29.31
C ILE A 357 3.16 -3.27 -30.69
N SER A 358 3.62 -2.01 -30.77
CA SER A 358 4.07 -1.44 -32.04
C SER A 358 5.23 -2.23 -32.64
N TYR A 359 6.18 -2.69 -31.80
CA TYR A 359 7.25 -3.59 -32.25
C TYR A 359 6.71 -4.92 -32.81
N LEU A 360 5.77 -5.58 -32.14
CA LEU A 360 5.18 -6.83 -32.60
C LEU A 360 4.38 -6.67 -33.91
N LEU A 361 3.70 -5.56 -34.09
CA LEU A 361 2.93 -5.27 -35.30
C LEU A 361 3.85 -4.97 -36.49
N GLU A 362 4.80 -4.05 -36.32
CA GLU A 362 5.62 -3.51 -37.40
C GLU A 362 6.76 -4.46 -37.79
N TYR A 363 7.46 -5.05 -36.82
CA TYR A 363 8.66 -5.85 -37.07
C TYR A 363 8.41 -7.36 -37.07
N ARG A 364 7.32 -7.81 -36.46
CA ARG A 364 6.99 -9.24 -36.34
C ARG A 364 5.70 -9.64 -37.07
N ASN A 365 5.10 -8.74 -37.85
CA ASN A 365 3.86 -8.98 -38.60
C ASN A 365 2.73 -9.58 -37.74
N GLY A 366 2.69 -9.22 -36.46
CA GLY A 366 1.67 -9.72 -35.54
C GLY A 366 0.27 -9.28 -35.95
N SER A 367 -0.73 -10.14 -35.75
CA SER A 367 -2.11 -9.75 -36.03
C SER A 367 -2.64 -8.79 -34.95
N PRO A 368 -3.27 -7.64 -35.31
CA PRO A 368 -3.84 -6.68 -34.35
C PRO A 368 -4.85 -7.28 -33.35
N ALA A 369 -5.53 -8.37 -33.74
CA ALA A 369 -6.49 -9.09 -32.89
C ALA A 369 -5.84 -10.00 -31.82
N LYS A 370 -4.53 -10.30 -31.94
CA LYS A 370 -3.82 -11.19 -31.01
C LYS A 370 -2.73 -10.50 -30.18
N VAL A 371 -2.16 -9.40 -30.67
CA VAL A 371 -1.01 -8.73 -30.01
C VAL A 371 -1.32 -8.21 -28.60
N GLY A 372 -2.56 -7.81 -28.31
CA GLY A 372 -2.93 -7.38 -26.97
C GLY A 372 -2.94 -8.51 -25.92
N TYR A 373 -3.09 -9.77 -26.32
CA TYR A 373 -2.91 -10.91 -25.41
C TYR A 373 -1.45 -11.05 -24.96
N VAL A 374 -0.49 -10.67 -25.81
CA VAL A 374 0.93 -10.70 -25.44
C VAL A 374 1.24 -9.65 -24.36
N THR A 375 0.68 -8.45 -24.49
CA THR A 375 0.78 -7.42 -23.44
C THR A 375 0.11 -7.87 -22.14
N SER A 376 -0.99 -8.61 -22.22
CA SER A 376 -1.62 -9.22 -21.04
C SER A 376 -0.68 -10.22 -20.35
N GLY A 377 0.09 -10.99 -21.13
CA GLY A 377 1.15 -11.87 -20.64
C GLY A 377 2.29 -11.12 -19.92
N PHE A 378 2.71 -9.97 -20.44
CA PHE A 378 3.68 -9.09 -19.76
C PHE A 378 3.18 -8.65 -18.38
N TRP A 379 1.95 -8.14 -18.28
CA TRP A 379 1.34 -7.76 -17.02
C TRP A 379 1.10 -8.96 -16.08
N ALA A 380 0.81 -10.14 -16.65
CA ALA A 380 0.69 -11.37 -15.89
C ALA A 380 2.04 -11.78 -15.27
N GLY A 381 3.13 -11.70 -16.02
CA GLY A 381 4.48 -11.92 -15.53
C GLY A 381 4.84 -10.98 -14.37
N ILE A 382 4.55 -9.68 -14.50
CA ILE A 382 4.74 -8.71 -13.41
C ILE A 382 3.90 -9.08 -12.19
N THR A 383 2.64 -9.45 -12.39
CA THR A 383 1.72 -9.81 -11.30
C THR A 383 2.18 -11.05 -10.55
N VAL A 384 2.50 -12.13 -11.27
CA VAL A 384 3.06 -13.36 -10.71
C VAL A 384 4.37 -13.06 -10.00
N GLY A 385 5.22 -12.23 -10.60
CA GLY A 385 6.46 -11.76 -9.99
C GLY A 385 6.22 -11.09 -8.64
N ARG A 386 5.27 -10.14 -8.57
CA ARG A 386 4.92 -9.42 -7.32
C ARG A 386 4.42 -10.35 -6.21
N PHE A 387 3.71 -11.44 -6.52
CA PHE A 387 3.22 -12.37 -5.50
C PHE A 387 4.22 -13.48 -5.12
N THR A 388 5.06 -13.93 -6.04
CA THR A 388 5.94 -15.09 -5.85
C THR A 388 7.37 -14.70 -5.45
N LEU A 389 7.92 -13.67 -6.10
CA LEU A 389 9.34 -13.30 -5.97
C LEU A 389 9.64 -12.70 -4.60
N THR A 390 8.69 -11.98 -3.98
CA THR A 390 8.87 -11.42 -2.63
C THR A 390 9.09 -12.52 -1.59
N HIS A 391 8.37 -13.64 -1.70
CA HIS A 391 8.54 -14.77 -0.78
C HIS A 391 9.84 -15.53 -1.06
N LEU A 392 10.22 -15.65 -2.33
CA LEU A 392 11.42 -16.35 -2.76
C LEU A 392 12.72 -15.59 -2.44
N ALA A 393 12.70 -14.25 -2.58
CA ALA A 393 13.84 -13.39 -2.32
C ALA A 393 14.33 -13.49 -0.87
N HIS A 394 13.41 -13.54 0.10
CA HIS A 394 13.75 -13.72 1.51
C HIS A 394 14.35 -15.09 1.82
N ARG A 395 14.03 -16.14 1.03
CA ARG A 395 14.62 -17.48 1.22
C ARG A 395 16.00 -17.64 0.59
N VAL A 396 16.24 -17.01 -0.58
CA VAL A 396 17.47 -17.18 -1.37
C VAL A 396 18.56 -16.16 -0.99
N GLY A 397 18.16 -15.05 -0.37
CA GLY A 397 19.05 -13.93 0.01
C GLY A 397 19.07 -12.85 -1.08
N GLU A 398 18.85 -11.60 -0.65
CA GLU A 398 18.55 -10.45 -1.52
C GLU A 398 19.60 -10.21 -2.61
N LYS A 399 20.90 -10.24 -2.27
CA LYS A 399 21.98 -10.00 -3.26
C LYS A 399 22.02 -11.06 -4.36
N ARG A 400 21.92 -12.34 -4.00
CA ARG A 400 21.97 -13.45 -4.97
C ARG A 400 20.74 -13.44 -5.87
N PHE A 401 19.60 -13.10 -5.30
CA PHE A 401 18.34 -12.98 -6.02
C PHE A 401 18.40 -11.89 -7.10
N VAL A 402 18.94 -10.72 -6.78
CA VAL A 402 19.12 -9.63 -7.76
C VAL A 402 20.05 -10.04 -8.90
N TYR A 403 21.19 -10.68 -8.62
CA TYR A 403 22.09 -11.15 -9.68
C TYR A 403 21.44 -12.21 -10.58
N ALA A 404 20.70 -13.16 -9.99
CA ALA A 404 20.00 -14.19 -10.75
C ALA A 404 18.92 -13.60 -11.66
N MET A 405 18.12 -12.65 -11.17
CA MET A 405 17.13 -11.94 -11.97
C MET A 405 17.78 -11.11 -13.09
N GLY A 406 18.88 -10.42 -12.79
CA GLY A 406 19.64 -9.67 -13.79
C GLY A 406 20.17 -10.56 -14.92
N ALA A 407 20.75 -11.71 -14.57
CA ALA A 407 21.18 -12.70 -15.56
C ALA A 407 20.00 -13.23 -16.39
N GLY A 408 18.86 -13.53 -15.74
CA GLY A 408 17.64 -13.96 -16.41
C GLY A 408 17.14 -12.94 -17.44
N VAL A 409 17.08 -11.65 -17.07
CA VAL A 409 16.69 -10.56 -18.00
C VAL A 409 17.61 -10.50 -19.21
N ILE A 410 18.93 -10.61 -19.01
CA ILE A 410 19.90 -10.62 -20.12
C ILE A 410 19.66 -11.80 -21.06
N VAL A 411 19.45 -13.00 -20.51
CA VAL A 411 19.17 -14.21 -21.30
C VAL A 411 17.86 -14.05 -22.09
N PHE A 412 16.78 -13.61 -21.45
CA PHE A 412 15.49 -13.38 -22.13
C PHE A 412 15.58 -12.28 -23.19
N GLN A 413 16.38 -11.24 -22.97
CA GLN A 413 16.62 -10.19 -23.95
C GLN A 413 17.37 -10.70 -25.18
N ILE A 414 18.34 -11.59 -25.00
CA ILE A 414 19.03 -12.25 -26.11
C ILE A 414 18.06 -13.18 -26.85
N LEU A 415 17.26 -13.97 -26.13
CA LEU A 415 16.27 -14.86 -26.72
C LEU A 415 15.22 -14.10 -27.55
N SER A 416 14.72 -12.96 -27.07
CA SER A 416 13.73 -12.16 -27.79
C SER A 416 14.26 -11.60 -29.12
N TRP A 417 15.59 -11.37 -29.19
CA TRP A 417 16.25 -10.98 -30.44
C TRP A 417 16.42 -12.14 -31.40
N GLN A 418 16.78 -13.32 -30.88
CA GLN A 418 17.11 -14.50 -31.69
C GLN A 418 15.88 -15.28 -32.18
N ILE A 419 14.76 -15.24 -31.45
CA ILE A 419 13.52 -15.95 -31.83
C ILE A 419 12.68 -15.04 -32.74
N PRO A 420 12.52 -15.37 -34.04
CA PRO A 420 11.80 -14.51 -34.98
C PRO A 420 10.28 -14.66 -34.91
N ASP A 421 9.78 -15.78 -34.36
CA ASP A 421 8.38 -16.17 -34.47
C ASP A 421 7.53 -15.67 -33.28
N VAL A 422 6.38 -15.05 -33.62
CA VAL A 422 5.33 -14.74 -32.66
C VAL A 422 4.57 -16.02 -32.36
N ILE A 423 4.56 -16.44 -31.09
CA ILE A 423 3.94 -17.70 -30.59
C ILE A 423 2.42 -17.79 -30.90
N GLY A 424 1.81 -16.72 -31.41
CA GLY A 424 0.40 -16.66 -31.84
C GLY A 424 0.08 -17.23 -33.23
N ASP A 425 1.07 -17.70 -34.00
CA ASP A 425 0.86 -18.33 -35.32
C ASP A 425 1.38 -19.77 -35.43
N SER A 426 1.35 -20.50 -34.32
CA SER A 426 1.62 -21.94 -34.24
C SER A 426 0.52 -22.81 -34.92
N GLY A 427 -0.21 -22.26 -35.90
CA GLY A 427 -1.27 -22.94 -36.63
C GLY A 427 -0.97 -23.25 -38.09
N LYS A 428 -0.21 -22.44 -38.85
CA LYS A 428 -0.19 -22.61 -40.32
C LYS A 428 1.08 -22.13 -41.03
N SER A 429 2.27 -22.62 -40.66
CA SER A 429 3.38 -22.79 -41.65
C SER A 429 4.65 -23.43 -41.10
N THR A 430 4.85 -23.50 -39.78
CA THR A 430 6.15 -23.90 -39.21
C THR A 430 6.24 -25.37 -38.77
N PHE A 431 5.44 -26.27 -39.37
CA PHE A 431 5.51 -27.71 -39.06
C PHE A 431 6.62 -28.46 -39.83
N SER A 432 7.66 -27.78 -40.34
CA SER A 432 8.70 -28.49 -41.11
C SER A 432 10.12 -28.44 -40.55
N ARG A 433 10.46 -27.67 -39.49
CA ARG A 433 11.90 -27.56 -39.16
C ARG A 433 12.44 -27.60 -37.74
N TYR A 434 11.66 -27.66 -36.66
CA TYR A 434 12.27 -27.88 -35.34
C TYR A 434 11.34 -28.67 -34.40
N PRO A 435 11.78 -29.83 -33.86
CA PRO A 435 11.04 -30.56 -32.85
C PRO A 435 11.30 -29.96 -31.46
N CYS A 436 10.24 -29.88 -30.66
CA CYS A 436 10.24 -29.80 -29.20
C CYS A 436 10.88 -28.56 -28.55
N MET A 437 10.04 -27.67 -28.03
CA MET A 437 10.02 -27.31 -26.60
C MET A 437 8.78 -26.45 -26.33
N GLU A 438 7.70 -27.12 -25.92
CA GLU A 438 6.69 -26.51 -25.07
C GLU A 438 7.35 -26.18 -23.73
N PHE A 439 7.19 -24.97 -23.18
CA PHE A 439 7.10 -24.79 -21.73
C PHE A 439 6.36 -23.50 -21.36
N CYS A 440 5.52 -23.67 -20.34
CA CYS A 440 4.70 -22.71 -19.60
C CYS A 440 5.39 -21.43 -19.14
#